data_AF-A0A4R8D6V9-F1
#
_entry.id   AF-A0A4R8D6V9-F1
#
_cell.length_a   1.000
_cell.length_b   1.000
_cell.length_c   1.000
_cell.angle_alpha   90.00
_cell.angle_beta   90.00
_cell.angle_gamma   90.00
#
_symmetry.space_group_name_H-M   'P 1'
#
loop_
_entity.id
_entity.type
_entity.pdbx_description
1 polymer ?
#
loop_
_entity_poly.entity_id
_entity_poly.type
_entity_poly.pdbx_seq_one_letter_code
_entity_poly.pdbx_strand_id
1 'polypeptide(L)'
;MARTHGIVGLTTCACLIAFYAAGEPFGIINDIGNALLGVLSAALAWLLRTTTSLGTSSPTRRSVLFGVAVVGAVLTVVGTVLVVADITGFYLAGLWSSFGFALIGVWLVGISRLGLPRLPRAALVAGLVMLLGLVGVPGIVMGLDDMDNAPAWTFVAGLSWAGTYLLFPVWSLRLAGQDRTERRS
;
A
#
# COMPACT_ATOMS: atom_id res chain seq x y z
N MET A 1 2.35 15.22 -3.07
CA MET A 1 2.16 13.76 -3.17
C MET A 1 2.11 13.07 -1.82
N ALA A 2 3.16 13.11 -0.98
CA ALA A 2 3.15 12.41 0.32
C ALA A 2 1.97 12.80 1.25
N ARG A 3 1.60 14.09 1.31
CA ARG A 3 0.40 14.53 2.06
C ARG A 3 -0.89 13.93 1.51
N THR A 4 -1.08 14.01 0.19
CA THR A 4 -2.25 13.47 -0.51
C THR A 4 -2.36 11.96 -0.29
N HIS A 5 -1.26 11.24 -0.44
CA HIS A 5 -1.17 9.80 -0.16
C HIS A 5 -1.60 9.48 1.27
N GLY A 6 -1.08 10.22 2.26
CA GLY A 6 -1.43 10.04 3.66
C GLY A 6 -2.91 10.30 3.97
N ILE A 7 -3.49 11.36 3.39
CA ILE A 7 -4.92 11.66 3.56
C ILE A 7 -5.77 10.58 2.92
N VAL A 8 -5.49 10.21 1.67
CA VAL A 8 -6.23 9.17 0.94
C VAL A 8 -6.21 7.87 1.72
N GLY A 9 -5.05 7.39 2.17
CA GLY A 9 -4.97 6.12 2.89
C GLY A 9 -5.78 6.09 4.20
N LEU A 10 -5.76 7.18 4.98
CA LEU A 10 -6.57 7.29 6.20
C LEU A 10 -8.07 7.42 5.90
N THR A 11 -8.44 8.15 4.85
CA THR A 11 -9.84 8.24 4.40
C THR A 11 -10.34 6.89 3.90
N THR A 12 -9.54 6.16 3.13
CA THR A 12 -9.85 4.80 2.67
C THR A 12 -10.09 3.87 3.86
N CYS A 13 -9.24 3.93 4.89
CA CYS A 13 -9.43 3.21 6.15
C CYS A 13 -10.77 3.56 6.83
N ALA A 14 -11.07 4.87 6.93
CA ALA A 14 -12.33 5.33 7.52
C ALA A 14 -13.55 4.83 6.74
N CYS A 15 -13.48 4.77 5.40
CA CYS A 15 -14.53 4.17 4.58
C CYS A 15 -14.72 2.68 4.88
N LEU A 16 -13.65 1.90 5.08
CA LEU A 16 -13.77 0.49 5.45
C LEU A 16 -14.48 0.34 6.80
N ILE A 17 -14.11 1.16 7.78
CA ILE A 17 -14.77 1.16 9.11
C ILE A 17 -16.25 1.53 8.97
N ALA A 18 -16.55 2.56 8.18
CA ALA A 18 -17.93 2.99 7.93
C ALA A 18 -18.75 1.92 7.21
N PHE A 19 -18.14 1.17 6.28
CA PHE A 19 -18.79 0.05 5.60
C PHE A 19 -19.24 -1.02 6.59
N TYR A 20 -18.40 -1.41 7.55
CA TYR A 20 -18.81 -2.37 8.58
C TYR A 20 -19.91 -1.86 9.52
N ALA A 21 -20.11 -0.54 9.62
CA ALA A 21 -21.14 0.06 10.46
C ALA A 21 -22.46 0.39 9.71
N ALA A 22 -22.37 0.77 8.44
CA ALA A 22 -23.46 1.37 7.67
C ALA A 22 -23.70 0.73 6.29
N GLY A 23 -22.82 -0.17 5.83
CA GLY A 23 -22.92 -0.82 4.53
C GLY A 23 -22.49 0.06 3.35
N GLU A 24 -23.04 -0.21 2.17
CA GLU A 24 -22.79 0.59 0.96
C GLU A 24 -23.30 2.04 1.12
N PRO A 25 -22.69 3.05 0.46
CA PRO A 25 -21.68 2.98 -0.61
C PRO A 25 -20.22 2.91 -0.14
N PHE A 26 -19.98 2.72 1.17
CA PHE A 26 -18.63 2.88 1.73
C PHE A 26 -17.66 1.78 1.32
N GLY A 27 -18.15 0.59 0.93
CA GLY A 27 -17.35 -0.50 0.38
C GLY A 27 -16.73 -0.10 -0.95
N ILE A 28 -17.57 0.31 -1.91
CA ILE A 28 -17.10 0.80 -3.21
C ILE A 28 -16.11 1.97 -3.07
N ILE A 29 -16.37 2.91 -2.16
CA ILE A 29 -15.46 4.04 -1.91
C ILE A 29 -14.13 3.55 -1.34
N ASN A 30 -14.12 2.55 -0.45
CA ASN A 30 -12.90 1.92 0.04
C ASN A 30 -12.09 1.29 -1.12
N ASP A 31 -12.75 0.54 -2.00
CA ASP A 31 -12.09 -0.13 -3.12
C ASP A 31 -11.47 0.85 -4.12
N ILE A 32 -12.19 1.93 -4.46
CA ILE A 32 -11.63 3.02 -5.27
C ILE A 32 -10.44 3.67 -4.53
N GLY A 33 -10.58 3.86 -3.22
CA GLY A 33 -9.53 4.36 -2.34
C GLY A 33 -8.26 3.50 -2.40
N ASN A 34 -8.38 2.17 -2.44
CA ASN A 34 -7.24 1.26 -2.57
C ASN A 34 -6.48 1.45 -3.89
N ALA A 35 -7.19 1.52 -5.02
CA ALA A 35 -6.58 1.80 -6.31
C ALA A 35 -5.86 3.15 -6.31
N LEU A 36 -6.51 4.21 -5.80
CA LEU A 36 -5.91 5.54 -5.70
C LEU A 36 -4.66 5.54 -4.80
N LEU A 37 -4.72 4.84 -3.67
CA LEU A 37 -3.59 4.71 -2.75
C LEU A 37 -2.40 4.01 -3.41
N GLY A 38 -2.65 2.95 -4.19
CA GLY A 38 -1.64 2.26 -4.98
C GLY A 38 -0.98 3.18 -6.01
N VAL A 39 -1.78 3.89 -6.82
CA VAL A 39 -1.28 4.85 -7.83
C VAL A 39 -0.46 5.97 -7.18
N LEU A 40 -0.95 6.54 -6.07
CA LEU A 40 -0.23 7.56 -5.31
C LEU A 40 1.08 7.03 -4.72
N SER A 41 1.14 5.74 -4.36
CA SER A 41 2.35 5.08 -3.88
C SER A 41 3.40 4.96 -4.99
N ALA A 42 3.00 4.58 -6.21
CA ALA A 42 3.89 4.59 -7.37
C ALA A 42 4.38 6.00 -7.71
N ALA A 43 3.52 7.01 -7.63
CA ALA A 43 3.91 8.41 -7.82
C ALA A 43 4.90 8.88 -6.75
N LEU A 44 4.70 8.48 -5.49
CA LEU A 44 5.64 8.76 -4.40
C LEU A 44 6.99 8.04 -4.62
N ALA A 45 6.96 6.79 -5.08
CA ALA A 45 8.13 6.02 -5.45
C ALA A 45 8.95 6.68 -6.56
N TRP A 46 8.27 7.21 -7.58
CA TRP A 46 8.91 7.98 -8.64
C TRP A 46 9.64 9.22 -8.10
N LEU A 47 8.97 10.03 -7.29
CA LEU A 47 9.54 11.27 -6.73
C LEU A 47 10.76 11.00 -5.85
N LEU A 48 10.69 9.95 -5.02
CA LEU A 48 11.82 9.55 -4.19
C LEU A 48 12.96 8.95 -5.03
N ARG A 49 12.66 8.27 -6.14
CA ARG A 49 13.69 7.78 -7.07
C ARG A 49 14.53 8.92 -7.65
N THR A 50 13.89 10.05 -7.96
CA THR A 50 14.53 11.23 -8.58
C THR A 50 15.25 12.14 -7.58
N THR A 51 15.10 11.91 -6.27
CA THR A 51 15.68 12.78 -5.25
C THR A 51 17.17 12.46 -5.03
N THR A 52 18.03 13.43 -5.33
CA THR A 52 19.50 13.30 -5.28
C THR A 52 20.07 13.18 -3.86
N SER A 53 19.29 13.50 -2.81
CA SER A 53 19.75 13.48 -1.40
C SER A 53 19.74 12.09 -0.74
N LEU A 54 19.04 11.12 -1.34
CA LEU A 54 19.20 9.71 -1.00
C LEU A 54 20.58 9.33 -1.55
N GLY A 55 21.55 8.95 -0.71
CA GLY A 55 23.00 8.92 -1.01
C GLY A 55 23.51 8.03 -2.16
N THR A 56 24.70 7.46 -2.02
CA THR A 56 25.49 6.74 -3.07
C THR A 56 24.91 5.39 -3.56
N SER A 57 23.60 5.17 -3.43
CA SER A 57 22.96 3.93 -3.85
C SER A 57 23.02 3.74 -5.37
N SER A 58 23.29 2.52 -5.83
CA SER A 58 23.24 2.16 -7.26
C SER A 58 21.91 2.59 -7.91
N PRO A 59 21.93 3.37 -9.02
CA PRO A 59 20.75 3.78 -9.76
C PRO A 59 19.85 2.59 -10.18
N THR A 60 20.48 1.47 -10.55
CA THR A 60 19.78 0.23 -10.94
C THR A 60 18.87 -0.27 -9.82
N ARG A 61 19.35 -0.27 -8.58
CA ARG A 61 18.56 -0.75 -7.43
C ARG A 61 17.34 0.13 -7.19
N ARG A 62 17.45 1.45 -7.38
CA ARG A 62 16.32 2.37 -7.27
C ARG A 62 15.30 2.16 -8.38
N SER A 63 15.76 1.92 -9.60
CA SER A 63 14.89 1.60 -10.73
C SER A 63 14.14 0.28 -10.53
N VAL A 64 14.80 -0.75 -10.00
CA VAL A 64 14.14 -2.02 -9.66
C VAL A 64 13.08 -1.82 -8.58
N LEU A 65 13.40 -1.14 -7.48
CA LEU A 65 12.42 -0.88 -6.41
C LEU A 65 11.24 -0.05 -6.90
N PHE A 66 11.47 0.92 -7.78
CA PHE A 66 10.39 1.66 -8.43
C PHE A 66 9.52 0.75 -9.30
N GLY A 67 10.14 -0.12 -10.13
CA GLY A 67 9.41 -1.09 -10.94
C GLY A 67 8.53 -2.01 -10.07
N VAL A 68 9.04 -2.48 -8.93
CA VAL A 68 8.28 -3.28 -7.97
C VAL A 68 7.07 -2.49 -7.42
N ALA A 69 7.24 -1.21 -7.08
CA ALA A 69 6.12 -0.36 -6.64
C ALA A 69 5.06 -0.15 -7.73
N VAL A 70 5.48 -0.02 -8.99
CA VAL A 70 4.56 0.11 -10.13
C VAL A 70 3.76 -1.16 -10.34
N VAL A 71 4.41 -2.33 -10.31
CA VAL A 71 3.70 -3.62 -10.38
C VAL A 71 2.71 -3.74 -9.22
N GLY A 72 3.14 -3.38 -7.99
CA GLY A 72 2.25 -3.35 -6.83
C GLY A 72 1.01 -2.47 -7.04
N ALA A 73 1.19 -1.25 -7.56
CA ALA A 73 0.10 -0.34 -7.86
C ALA A 73 -0.87 -0.88 -8.94
N VAL A 74 -0.34 -1.54 -9.98
CA VAL A 74 -1.18 -2.21 -10.99
C VAL A 74 -2.04 -3.29 -10.33
N LEU A 75 -1.45 -4.12 -9.45
CA LEU A 75 -2.19 -5.17 -8.76
C LEU A 75 -3.27 -4.64 -7.81
N THR A 76 -3.05 -3.50 -7.14
CA THR A 76 -4.11 -2.86 -6.36
C THR A 76 -5.28 -2.40 -7.23
N VAL A 77 -5.00 -1.90 -8.45
CA VAL A 77 -6.05 -1.54 -9.41
C VAL A 77 -6.79 -2.77 -9.89
N VAL A 78 -6.08 -3.87 -10.17
CA VAL A 78 -6.70 -5.16 -10.52
C VAL A 78 -7.66 -5.61 -9.42
N GLY A 79 -7.23 -5.60 -8.15
CA GLY A 79 -8.10 -5.94 -7.02
C GLY A 79 -9.37 -5.10 -6.99
N THR A 80 -9.26 -3.77 -7.11
CA THR A 80 -10.41 -2.86 -7.19
C THR A 80 -11.32 -3.17 -8.37
N VAL A 81 -10.77 -3.42 -9.57
CA VAL A 81 -11.58 -3.73 -10.76
C VAL A 81 -12.35 -5.03 -10.58
N LEU A 82 -11.75 -6.05 -9.96
CA LEU A 82 -12.40 -7.34 -9.75
C LEU A 82 -13.67 -7.24 -8.92
N VAL A 83 -13.65 -6.45 -7.83
CA VAL A 83 -14.80 -6.26 -6.96
C VAL A 83 -15.79 -5.23 -7.52
N VAL A 84 -15.34 -4.09 -8.03
CA VAL A 84 -16.24 -3.02 -8.52
C VAL A 84 -16.97 -3.42 -9.81
N ALA A 85 -16.39 -4.30 -10.61
CA ALA A 85 -17.03 -4.83 -11.82
C ALA A 85 -17.79 -6.14 -11.57
N ASP A 86 -18.00 -6.55 -10.31
CA ASP A 86 -18.68 -7.79 -9.92
C ASP A 86 -18.11 -9.06 -10.59
N ILE A 87 -16.80 -9.09 -10.86
CA ILE A 87 -16.11 -10.25 -11.45
C ILE A 87 -15.83 -11.31 -10.38
N THR A 88 -15.47 -10.87 -9.18
CA THR A 88 -15.24 -11.72 -7.99
C THR A 88 -15.86 -11.06 -6.77
N GLY A 89 -16.01 -11.82 -5.69
CA GLY A 89 -16.28 -11.31 -4.36
C GLY A 89 -15.13 -10.44 -3.81
N PHE A 90 -15.43 -9.80 -2.68
CA PHE A 90 -14.51 -8.89 -2.01
C PHE A 90 -13.25 -9.60 -1.50
N TYR A 91 -13.34 -10.90 -1.22
CA TYR A 91 -12.26 -11.63 -0.57
C TYR A 91 -11.10 -11.86 -1.53
N LEU A 92 -11.37 -12.42 -2.72
CA LEU A 92 -10.34 -12.63 -3.74
C LEU A 92 -9.76 -11.29 -4.23
N ALA A 93 -10.62 -10.29 -4.44
CA ALA A 93 -10.21 -8.92 -4.77
C ALA A 93 -9.31 -8.31 -3.68
N GLY A 94 -9.64 -8.54 -2.41
CA GLY A 94 -8.85 -8.13 -1.26
C GLY A 94 -7.47 -8.80 -1.21
N LEU A 95 -7.36 -10.08 -1.59
CA LEU A 95 -6.08 -10.78 -1.71
C LEU A 95 -5.20 -10.17 -2.80
N TRP A 96 -5.75 -9.86 -3.97
CA TRP A 96 -5.04 -9.15 -5.05
C TRP A 96 -4.53 -7.77 -4.60
N SER A 97 -5.39 -7.00 -3.94
CA SER A 97 -5.01 -5.70 -3.39
C SER A 97 -3.92 -5.82 -2.32
N SER A 98 -4.05 -6.77 -1.40
CA SER A 98 -3.06 -7.04 -0.35
C SER A 98 -1.71 -7.45 -0.94
N PHE A 99 -1.70 -8.26 -1.99
CA PHE A 99 -0.48 -8.61 -2.71
C PHE A 99 0.16 -7.38 -3.38
N GLY A 100 -0.64 -6.55 -4.05
CA GLY A 100 -0.16 -5.29 -4.62
C GLY A 100 0.48 -4.36 -3.59
N PHE A 101 -0.17 -4.19 -2.44
CA PHE A 101 0.37 -3.42 -1.33
C PHE A 101 1.62 -4.07 -0.71
N ALA A 102 1.73 -5.38 -0.69
CA ALA A 102 2.95 -6.06 -0.23
C ALA A 102 4.15 -5.72 -1.13
N LEU A 103 3.97 -5.64 -2.45
CA LEU A 103 5.03 -5.20 -3.37
C LEU A 103 5.41 -3.72 -3.14
N ILE A 104 4.44 -2.86 -2.87
CA ILE A 104 4.71 -1.49 -2.41
C ILE A 104 5.49 -1.50 -1.08
N GLY A 105 5.18 -2.45 -0.18
CA GLY A 105 5.94 -2.71 1.04
C GLY A 105 7.40 -3.08 0.78
N VAL A 106 7.69 -3.91 -0.23
CA VAL A 106 9.05 -4.23 -0.68
C VAL A 106 9.80 -2.96 -1.08
N TRP A 107 9.17 -2.09 -1.86
CA TRP A 107 9.74 -0.79 -2.21
C TRP A 107 10.04 0.04 -0.96
N LEU A 108 9.10 0.12 -0.01
CA LEU A 108 9.24 0.91 1.21
C LEU A 108 10.37 0.40 2.12
N VAL A 109 10.51 -0.93 2.26
CA VAL A 109 11.65 -1.57 2.94
C VAL A 109 12.96 -1.30 2.20
N GLY A 110 12.94 -1.37 0.87
CA GLY A 110 14.12 -1.10 0.06
C GLY A 110 14.62 0.33 0.25
N ILE A 111 13.74 1.31 0.12
CA ILE A 111 14.10 2.73 0.20
C ILE A 111 14.48 3.15 1.64
N SER A 112 13.92 2.49 2.67
CA SER A 112 14.32 2.73 4.08
C SER A 112 15.78 2.34 4.36
N ARG A 113 16.30 1.35 3.64
CA ARG A 113 17.70 0.89 3.73
C ARG A 113 18.64 1.63 2.79
N LEU A 114 18.13 2.37 1.79
CA LEU A 114 18.93 3.13 0.83
C LEU A 114 19.26 4.56 1.28
N GLY A 115 19.05 4.85 2.57
CA GLY A 115 19.43 6.13 3.14
C GLY A 115 18.36 7.19 3.03
N LEU A 116 17.08 6.82 3.25
CA LEU A 116 16.05 7.78 3.64
C LEU A 116 16.63 8.64 4.78
N PRO A 117 16.88 9.95 4.55
CA PRO A 117 17.54 10.78 5.56
C PRO A 117 16.70 10.89 6.84
N ARG A 118 15.40 10.59 6.75
CA ARG A 118 14.44 10.71 7.86
C ARG A 118 13.44 9.57 7.87
N LEU A 119 13.01 9.22 9.08
CA LEU A 119 12.00 8.20 9.36
C LEU A 119 12.27 6.78 8.80
N PRO A 120 13.54 6.30 8.68
CA PRO A 120 13.81 5.00 8.07
C PRO A 120 13.21 3.83 8.86
N ARG A 121 13.18 3.93 10.20
CA ARG A 121 12.55 2.90 11.05
C ARG A 121 11.05 2.80 10.83
N ALA A 122 10.36 3.94 10.73
CA ALA A 122 8.91 3.95 10.50
C ALA A 122 8.55 3.40 9.11
N ALA A 123 9.31 3.78 8.07
CA ALA A 123 9.19 3.20 6.73
C ALA A 123 9.43 1.68 6.75
N LEU A 124 10.49 1.24 7.43
CA LEU A 124 10.83 -0.18 7.54
C LEU A 124 9.69 -0.97 8.20
N VAL A 125 9.20 -0.50 9.35
CA VAL A 125 8.11 -1.19 10.09
C VAL A 125 6.84 -1.23 9.25
N ALA A 126 6.44 -0.11 8.64
CA ALA A 126 5.27 -0.07 7.77
C ALA A 126 5.40 -1.07 6.61
N GLY A 127 6.54 -1.06 5.92
CA GLY A 127 6.80 -1.95 4.81
C GLY A 127 6.82 -3.42 5.22
N LEU A 128 7.44 -3.77 6.35
CA LEU A 128 7.47 -5.15 6.87
C LEU A 128 6.07 -5.67 7.21
N VAL A 129 5.20 -4.84 7.78
CA VAL A 129 3.80 -5.24 8.05
C VAL A 129 3.05 -5.45 6.73
N MET A 130 3.26 -4.60 5.73
CA MET A 130 2.65 -4.77 4.40
C MET A 130 3.10 -6.07 3.71
N LEU A 131 4.34 -6.54 3.95
CA LEU A 131 4.82 -7.81 3.37
C LEU A 131 4.01 -9.04 3.80
N LEU A 132 3.25 -8.97 4.89
CA LEU A 132 2.34 -10.05 5.28
C LEU A 132 1.29 -10.34 4.20
N GLY A 133 1.00 -9.38 3.31
CA GLY A 133 0.12 -9.59 2.16
C GLY A 133 0.63 -10.64 1.16
N LEU A 134 1.95 -10.91 1.13
CA LEU A 134 2.51 -12.00 0.32
C LEU A 134 2.00 -13.38 0.75
N VAL A 135 1.61 -13.52 2.01
CA VAL A 135 1.03 -14.76 2.52
C VAL A 135 -0.25 -15.10 1.76
N GLY A 136 -1.00 -14.10 1.28
CA GLY A 136 -2.26 -14.28 0.54
C GLY A 136 -2.11 -14.82 -0.90
N VAL A 137 -0.90 -14.83 -1.47
CA VAL A 137 -0.65 -15.19 -2.87
C VAL A 137 -1.13 -16.61 -3.24
N PRO A 138 -0.90 -17.67 -2.44
CA PRO A 138 -1.44 -18.99 -2.75
C PRO A 138 -2.97 -18.98 -2.85
N GLY A 139 -3.65 -18.09 -2.13
CA GLY A 139 -5.11 -18.00 -2.11
C GLY A 139 -5.65 -17.41 -3.40
N ILE A 140 -4.89 -16.49 -4.01
CA ILE A 140 -5.14 -15.98 -5.36
C ILE A 140 -5.06 -17.12 -6.38
N VAL A 141 -4.01 -17.95 -6.31
CA VAL A 141 -3.81 -19.09 -7.24
C VAL A 141 -4.92 -20.13 -7.07
N MET A 142 -5.42 -20.31 -5.85
CA MET A 142 -6.54 -21.22 -5.54
C MET A 142 -7.91 -20.62 -5.87
N GLY A 143 -8.00 -19.34 -6.25
CA GLY A 143 -9.28 -18.66 -6.51
C GLY A 143 -10.16 -18.56 -5.27
N LEU A 144 -9.56 -18.39 -4.08
CA LEU A 144 -10.31 -18.28 -2.83
C LEU A 144 -11.08 -16.96 -2.79
N ASP A 145 -12.40 -17.07 -2.86
CA ASP A 145 -13.31 -15.91 -2.90
C ASP A 145 -14.39 -15.94 -1.82
N ASP A 146 -14.49 -17.05 -1.10
CA ASP A 146 -15.37 -17.21 0.05
C ASP A 146 -14.55 -17.07 1.34
N MET A 147 -14.76 -15.96 2.06
CA MET A 147 -14.07 -15.67 3.31
C MET A 147 -14.44 -16.66 4.42
N ASP A 148 -15.69 -17.13 4.46
CA ASP A 148 -16.20 -17.97 5.56
C ASP A 148 -15.59 -19.37 5.54
N ASN A 149 -15.16 -19.81 4.35
CA ASN A 149 -14.49 -21.09 4.12
C ASN A 149 -12.98 -20.95 3.87
N ALA A 150 -12.41 -19.75 4.03
CA ALA A 150 -11.01 -19.51 3.74
C ALA A 150 -10.08 -20.20 4.77
N PRO A 151 -8.96 -20.81 4.34
CA PRO A 151 -7.99 -21.42 5.24
C PRO A 151 -7.39 -20.41 6.23
N ALA A 152 -7.24 -20.76 7.50
CA ALA A 152 -6.81 -19.84 8.57
C ALA A 152 -5.52 -19.02 8.28
N TRP A 153 -4.60 -19.54 7.47
CA TRP A 153 -3.36 -18.84 7.13
C TRP A 153 -3.58 -17.59 6.28
N THR A 154 -4.66 -17.51 5.49
CA THR A 154 -4.96 -16.35 4.63
C THR A 154 -5.27 -15.11 5.46
N PHE A 155 -5.80 -15.27 6.68
CA PHE A 155 -6.08 -14.15 7.60
C PHE A 155 -4.81 -13.42 8.06
N VAL A 156 -3.63 -14.05 7.96
CA VAL A 156 -2.35 -13.35 8.17
C VAL A 156 -2.14 -12.24 7.14
N ALA A 157 -2.60 -12.45 5.90
CA ALA A 157 -2.59 -11.40 4.88
C ALA A 157 -3.52 -10.24 5.25
N GLY A 158 -4.53 -10.47 6.10
CA GLY A 158 -5.38 -9.43 6.66
C GLY A 158 -4.64 -8.45 7.58
N LEU A 159 -3.57 -8.90 8.26
CA LEU A 159 -2.75 -8.02 9.10
C LEU A 159 -1.94 -7.01 8.28
N SER A 160 -1.72 -7.26 6.99
CA SER A 160 -1.02 -6.33 6.10
C SER A 160 -1.74 -4.99 5.96
N TRP A 161 -3.07 -4.99 6.11
CA TRP A 161 -3.91 -3.80 6.03
C TRP A 161 -3.59 -2.77 7.10
N ALA A 162 -3.10 -3.18 8.28
CA ALA A 162 -2.62 -2.23 9.28
C ALA A 162 -1.39 -1.45 8.77
N GLY A 163 -0.51 -2.11 8.03
CA GLY A 163 0.60 -1.48 7.32
C GLY A 163 0.11 -0.49 6.26
N THR A 164 -0.81 -0.94 5.42
CA THR A 164 -1.36 -0.18 4.29
C THR A 164 -2.18 1.04 4.70
N TYR A 165 -3.06 0.90 5.70
CA TYR A 165 -4.05 1.93 6.07
C TYR A 165 -3.61 2.85 7.19
N LEU A 166 -2.71 2.40 8.06
CA LEU A 166 -2.30 3.18 9.23
C LEU A 166 -0.83 3.57 9.14
N LEU A 167 0.07 2.60 9.11
CA LEU A 167 1.51 2.87 9.28
C LEU A 167 2.09 3.63 8.09
N PHE A 168 1.78 3.21 6.86
CA PHE A 168 2.30 3.83 5.65
C PHE A 168 1.71 5.23 5.39
N PRO A 169 0.39 5.47 5.51
CA PRO A 169 -0.18 6.81 5.40
C PRO A 169 0.34 7.78 6.47
N VAL A 170 0.48 7.33 7.72
CA VAL A 170 1.09 8.13 8.80
C VAL A 170 2.54 8.46 8.49
N TRP A 171 3.31 7.51 7.96
CA TRP A 171 4.67 7.77 7.50
C TRP A 171 4.69 8.84 6.40
N SER A 172 3.81 8.75 5.40
CA SER A 172 3.70 9.73 4.32
C SER A 172 3.31 11.12 4.81
N LEU A 173 2.41 11.24 5.79
CA LEU A 173 2.08 12.53 6.42
C LEU A 173 3.27 13.13 7.17
N ARG A 174 4.01 12.31 7.93
CA ARG A 174 5.21 12.76 8.65
C ARG A 174 6.29 13.23 7.67
N LEU A 175 6.49 12.51 6.57
CA LEU A 175 7.40 12.91 5.49
C LEU A 175 6.99 14.28 4.93
N ALA A 176 5.71 14.49 4.62
CA ALA A 176 5.20 15.75 4.09
C ALA A 176 5.24 16.92 5.10
N GLY A 177 5.19 16.64 6.39
CA GLY A 177 5.34 17.64 7.45
C GLY A 177 6.76 18.19 7.51
N GLN A 178 7.76 17.32 7.31
CA GLN A 178 9.17 17.68 7.38
C GLN A 178 9.63 18.57 6.21
N ASP A 179 9.15 18.31 4.99
CA ASP A 179 9.43 19.17 3.82
C ASP A 179 8.99 20.63 4.03
N ARG A 180 7.96 20.86 4.86
CA ARG A 180 7.44 22.21 5.13
C ARG A 180 8.32 22.98 6.12
N THR A 181 8.91 22.29 7.08
CA THR A 181 9.75 22.91 8.12
C THR A 181 11.05 23.43 7.52
N GLU A 182 11.66 22.68 6.58
CA GLU A 182 12.90 23.08 5.90
C GLU A 182 12.75 24.25 4.95
N ARG A 183 11.56 24.46 4.36
CA ARG A 183 11.30 25.64 3.52
C ARG A 183 11.16 26.93 4.33
N ARG A 184 11.10 26.85 5.66
CA ARG A 184 10.87 27.99 6.57
C ARG A 184 12.11 28.38 7.40
N SER A 185 13.16 27.56 7.37
CA SER A 185 14.47 27.81 8.00
C SER A 185 15.46 28.35 6.99
#